data_AF-A0A960B7F5-F1
#
_entry.id   AF-A0A960B7F5-F1
#
_cell.length_a   1.000
_cell.length_b   1.000
_cell.length_c   1.000
_cell.angle_alpha   90.00
_cell.angle_beta   90.00
_cell.angle_gamma   90.00
#
_symmetry.space_group_name_H-M   'P 1'
#
loop_
_entity.id
_entity.type
_entity.pdbx_description
1 polymer ?
#
loop_
_entity_poly.entity_id
_entity_poly.type
_entity_poly.pdbx_seq_one_letter_code
_entity_poly.pdbx_strand_id
1 'polypeptide(L)'
;YVWDHTGGAIIPACWPLHPHLVHEIASLADQRRRAGIDLTSNSLEEWHRYTVPDFTERLKTRTRTLCDEEHKPWPARSRHNRNTSGAAKRQRQAAFASDVEELDQKLAEPDEAVASPARLHLVDDQGNHIDSVTGEVLSE
;
A
#
# COMPACT_ATOMS: atom_id res chain seq x y z
N TYR A 1 -41.17 -2.63 11.04
CA TYR A 1 -40.12 -2.26 10.07
C TYR A 1 -39.64 -3.57 9.45
N VAL A 2 -40.19 -3.96 8.30
CA VAL A 2 -39.74 -5.17 7.60
C VAL A 2 -38.41 -4.79 6.96
N TRP A 3 -37.35 -5.51 7.28
CA TRP A 3 -36.09 -5.42 6.55
C TRP A 3 -36.40 -5.78 5.11
N ASP A 4 -36.41 -4.79 4.21
CA ASP A 4 -36.55 -5.08 2.79
C ASP A 4 -35.27 -5.78 2.32
N HIS A 5 -35.37 -7.10 2.18
CA HIS A 5 -34.27 -7.95 1.73
C HIS A 5 -33.94 -7.76 0.24
N THR A 6 -34.80 -7.05 -0.50
CA THR A 6 -34.73 -6.88 -1.95
C THR A 6 -34.24 -5.50 -2.40
N GLY A 7 -34.14 -4.53 -1.47
CA GLY A 7 -33.81 -3.13 -1.78
C GLY A 7 -32.34 -2.83 -2.07
N GLY A 8 -31.50 -3.81 -2.42
CA GLY A 8 -30.07 -3.65 -2.76
C GLY A 8 -29.16 -3.14 -1.62
N ALA A 9 -29.71 -2.98 -0.41
CA ALA A 9 -29.01 -2.51 0.79
C ALA A 9 -28.25 -3.62 1.53
N ILE A 10 -28.34 -4.85 1.05
CA ILE A 10 -27.73 -6.03 1.68
C ILE A 10 -26.46 -6.38 0.93
N ILE A 11 -25.38 -6.62 1.68
CA ILE A 11 -24.12 -7.11 1.11
C ILE A 11 -24.40 -8.47 0.45
N PRO A 12 -24.21 -8.61 -0.86
CA PRO A 12 -24.57 -9.84 -1.57
C PRO A 12 -23.62 -10.98 -1.18
N ALA A 13 -24.10 -12.23 -1.18
CA ALA A 13 -23.29 -13.39 -0.81
C ALA A 13 -22.03 -13.57 -1.69
N CYS A 14 -22.09 -13.06 -2.93
CA CYS A 14 -20.97 -13.08 -3.87
C CYS A 14 -19.89 -12.05 -3.55
N TRP A 15 -20.04 -11.15 -2.56
CA TRP A 15 -19.10 -10.06 -2.26
C TRP A 15 -17.60 -10.44 -2.24
N PRO A 16 -17.17 -11.65 -1.81
CA PRO A 16 -15.75 -12.01 -1.86
C PRO A 16 -15.18 -12.08 -3.29
N LEU A 17 -16.03 -12.24 -4.30
CA LEU A 17 -15.68 -12.27 -5.72
C LEU A 17 -15.66 -10.87 -6.37
N HIS A 18 -16.03 -9.83 -5.62
CA HIS A 18 -16.08 -8.45 -6.08
C HIS A 18 -14.97 -7.65 -5.37
N PRO A 19 -13.78 -7.47 -5.99
CA PRO A 19 -12.66 -6.80 -5.32
C PRO A 19 -13.03 -5.42 -4.76
N HIS A 20 -13.88 -4.66 -5.45
CA HIS A 20 -14.34 -3.36 -4.95
C HIS A 20 -15.20 -3.48 -3.68
N LEU A 21 -16.07 -4.49 -3.57
CA LEU A 21 -16.85 -4.74 -2.35
C LEU A 21 -15.93 -5.20 -1.22
N VAL A 22 -14.95 -6.06 -1.49
CA VAL A 22 -13.95 -6.49 -0.49
C VAL A 22 -13.24 -5.29 0.13
N HIS A 23 -12.73 -4.37 -0.71
CA HIS A 23 -12.03 -3.17 -0.22
C HIS A 23 -12.94 -2.23 0.58
N GLU A 24 -14.18 -2.03 0.14
CA GLU A 24 -15.12 -1.15 0.85
C GLU A 24 -15.60 -1.77 2.17
N ILE A 25 -15.91 -3.06 2.19
CA ILE A 25 -16.32 -3.78 3.40
C ILE A 25 -15.18 -3.83 4.41
N ALA A 26 -13.94 -4.03 3.97
CA ALA A 26 -12.77 -3.98 4.84
C ALA A 26 -12.61 -2.59 5.49
N SER A 27 -12.73 -1.52 4.69
CA SER A 27 -12.67 -0.15 5.18
C SER A 27 -13.80 0.17 6.16
N LEU A 28 -15.02 -0.28 5.84
CA LEU A 28 -16.20 -0.17 6.69
C LEU A 28 -15.95 -0.87 8.04
N ALA A 29 -15.47 -2.11 8.03
CA ALA A 29 -15.17 -2.86 9.25
C ALA A 29 -14.09 -2.19 10.12
N ASP A 30 -13.02 -1.66 9.52
CA ASP A 30 -11.98 -0.92 10.24
C ASP A 30 -12.54 0.35 10.90
N GLN A 31 -13.32 1.15 10.17
CA GLN A 31 -13.96 2.34 10.70
C GLN A 31 -14.93 2.02 11.85
N ARG A 32 -15.71 0.93 11.74
CA ARG A 32 -16.56 0.45 12.85
C ARG A 32 -15.75 0.11 14.09
N ARG A 33 -14.61 -0.57 13.90
CA ARG A 33 -13.71 -0.93 15.00
C ARG A 33 -13.15 0.32 15.66
N ARG A 34 -12.63 1.28 14.87
CA ARG A 34 -12.09 2.55 15.36
C ARG A 34 -13.12 3.36 16.13
N ALA A 35 -14.33 3.49 15.61
CA ALA A 35 -15.43 4.17 16.29
C ALA A 35 -15.81 3.50 17.63
N GLY A 36 -15.61 2.18 17.76
CA GLY A 36 -15.89 1.45 18.99
C GLY A 36 -14.81 1.58 20.08
N ILE A 37 -13.59 1.98 19.72
CA ILE A 37 -12.48 2.20 20.66
C ILE A 37 -12.23 3.69 20.93
N ASP A 38 -12.90 4.58 20.21
CA ASP A 38 -12.86 6.01 20.46
C ASP A 38 -13.43 6.30 21.86
N LEU A 39 -12.78 7.23 22.56
CA LEU A 39 -13.18 7.67 23.90
C LEU A 39 -14.35 8.67 23.86
N THR A 40 -14.70 9.15 22.67
CA THR A 40 -15.81 10.08 22.44
C THR A 40 -16.90 9.47 21.57
N SER A 41 -18.12 10.00 21.67
CA SER A 41 -19.25 9.54 20.85
C SER A 41 -19.18 9.99 19.39
N ASN A 42 -18.28 10.93 19.04
CA ASN A 42 -18.23 11.57 17.73
C ASN A 42 -18.04 10.56 16.61
N SER A 43 -17.07 9.65 16.73
CA SER A 43 -16.81 8.65 15.68
C SER A 43 -17.97 7.67 15.49
N LEU A 44 -18.67 7.32 16.57
CA LEU A 44 -19.83 6.43 16.49
C LEU A 44 -21.06 7.14 15.93
N GLU A 45 -21.22 8.43 16.22
CA GLU A 45 -22.26 9.29 15.67
C GLU A 45 -22.04 9.50 14.17
N GLU A 46 -20.82 9.83 13.75
CA GLU A 46 -20.41 9.93 12.34
C GLU A 46 -20.67 8.62 11.59
N TRP A 47 -20.28 7.50 12.21
CA TRP A 47 -20.51 6.16 11.67
C TRP A 47 -21.97 5.88 11.36
N HIS A 48 -22.88 6.18 12.30
CA HIS A 48 -24.31 5.97 12.13
C HIS A 48 -24.97 6.98 11.20
N ARG A 49 -24.54 8.24 11.21
CA ARG A 49 -25.19 9.32 10.46
C ARG A 49 -24.74 9.38 9.00
N TYR A 50 -23.48 9.07 8.72
CA TYR A 50 -22.89 9.29 7.40
C TYR A 50 -22.27 8.02 6.83
N THR A 51 -21.39 7.33 7.58
CA THR A 51 -20.61 6.24 7.01
C THR A 51 -21.45 5.06 6.52
N VAL A 52 -22.34 4.53 7.36
CA VAL A 52 -23.19 3.39 6.99
C VAL A 52 -24.22 3.77 5.92
N PRO A 53 -24.93 4.90 6.03
CA PRO A 53 -25.83 5.36 4.96
C PRO A 53 -25.13 5.53 3.62
N ASP A 54 -23.98 6.20 3.58
CA ASP A 54 -23.23 6.42 2.34
C ASP A 54 -22.73 5.12 1.72
N PHE A 55 -22.25 4.17 2.53
CA PHE A 55 -21.90 2.83 2.05
C PHE A 55 -23.11 2.12 1.45
N THR A 56 -24.25 2.16 2.14
CA THR A 56 -25.48 1.49 1.70
C THR A 56 -25.97 2.05 0.37
N GLU A 57 -25.89 3.36 0.18
CA GLU A 57 -26.28 4.01 -1.07
C GLU A 57 -25.33 3.68 -2.23
N ARG A 58 -24.01 3.68 -1.97
CA ARG A 58 -23.02 3.23 -2.96
C ARG A 58 -23.20 1.76 -3.33
N LEU A 59 -23.51 0.90 -2.35
CA LEU A 59 -23.76 -0.51 -2.56
C LEU A 59 -24.95 -0.69 -3.51
N LYS A 60 -26.11 -0.10 -3.16
CA LYS A 60 -27.32 -0.12 -4.00
C LYS A 60 -27.06 0.34 -5.44
N THR A 61 -26.35 1.46 -5.58
CA THR A 61 -26.05 2.06 -6.89
C THR A 61 -25.20 1.14 -7.76
N ARG A 62 -24.26 0.40 -7.16
CA ARG A 62 -23.29 -0.43 -7.89
C ARG A 62 -23.76 -1.85 -8.15
N THR A 63 -24.45 -2.48 -7.20
CA THR A 63 -24.93 -3.86 -7.35
C THR A 63 -26.23 -3.91 -8.14
N ARG A 64 -27.14 -2.95 -7.93
CA ARG A 64 -28.47 -2.89 -8.56
C ARG A 64 -29.11 -4.30 -8.57
N THR A 65 -29.48 -4.83 -9.74
CA THR A 65 -29.97 -6.22 -9.93
C THR A 65 -28.89 -7.18 -10.46
N LEU A 66 -27.67 -6.69 -10.72
CA LEU A 66 -26.60 -7.47 -11.37
C LEU A 66 -26.12 -8.63 -10.49
N CYS A 67 -26.17 -8.48 -9.17
CA CYS A 67 -25.78 -9.57 -8.26
C CYS A 67 -26.90 -10.61 -8.05
N ASP A 68 -28.14 -10.30 -8.44
CA ASP A 68 -29.28 -11.19 -8.23
C ASP A 68 -29.65 -11.99 -9.51
N GLU A 69 -29.52 -11.38 -10.69
CA GLU A 69 -29.98 -11.98 -11.96
C GLU A 69 -28.83 -12.60 -12.79
N GLU A 70 -27.69 -11.93 -12.94
CA GLU A 70 -26.59 -12.42 -13.76
C GLU A 70 -25.21 -11.90 -13.30
N HIS A 71 -24.38 -12.81 -12.78
CA HIS A 71 -23.03 -12.48 -12.34
C HIS A 71 -22.08 -12.32 -13.53
N LYS A 72 -21.85 -11.09 -13.96
CA LYS A 72 -20.74 -10.79 -14.85
C LYS A 72 -19.42 -10.81 -14.06
N PRO A 73 -18.37 -11.47 -14.56
CA PRO A 73 -17.05 -11.35 -13.95
C PRO A 73 -16.64 -9.87 -13.96
N TRP A 74 -16.02 -9.42 -12.87
CA TRP A 74 -15.56 -8.03 -12.81
C TRP A 74 -14.61 -7.72 -13.98
N PRO A 75 -14.64 -6.51 -14.56
CA PRO A 75 -14.02 -6.22 -15.87
C PRO A 75 -12.52 -6.55 -15.96
N ALA A 76 -11.79 -6.44 -14.86
CA ALA A 76 -10.36 -6.72 -14.81
C ALA A 76 -10.02 -8.14 -14.30
N ARG A 77 -11.00 -9.07 -14.20
CA ARG A 77 -10.77 -10.47 -13.81
C ARG A 77 -9.68 -11.14 -14.67
N SER A 78 -9.73 -10.95 -15.99
CA SER A 78 -8.71 -11.48 -16.90
C SER A 78 -7.32 -10.90 -16.59
N ARG A 79 -7.23 -9.58 -16.38
CA ARG A 79 -5.97 -8.90 -16.02
C ARG A 79 -5.43 -9.39 -14.69
N HIS A 80 -6.29 -9.52 -13.69
CA HIS A 80 -5.94 -10.04 -12.38
C HIS A 80 -5.45 -11.49 -12.45
N ASN A 81 -6.18 -12.38 -13.12
CA ASN A 81 -5.77 -13.77 -13.29
C ASN A 81 -4.41 -13.89 -13.97
N ARG A 82 -4.15 -13.07 -15.01
CA ARG A 82 -2.82 -12.99 -15.64
C ARG A 82 -1.76 -12.53 -14.63
N ASN A 83 -2.04 -11.47 -13.87
CA ASN A 83 -1.12 -10.92 -12.87
C ASN A 83 -0.83 -11.88 -11.69
N THR A 84 -1.82 -12.65 -11.25
CA THR A 84 -1.70 -13.62 -10.15
C THR A 84 -1.25 -15.00 -10.60
N SER A 85 -1.12 -15.23 -11.90
CA SER A 85 -0.65 -16.51 -12.45
C SER A 85 0.75 -16.85 -11.94
N GLY A 86 1.04 -18.15 -11.81
CA GLY A 86 2.37 -18.61 -11.38
C GLY A 86 3.49 -18.13 -12.31
N ALA A 87 3.22 -18.03 -13.62
CA ALA A 87 4.17 -17.49 -14.59
C ALA A 87 4.48 -16.01 -14.33
N ALA A 88 3.45 -15.17 -14.16
CA ALA A 88 3.66 -13.74 -13.86
C ALA A 88 4.34 -13.51 -12.51
N LYS A 89 4.02 -14.33 -11.50
CA LYS A 89 4.73 -14.29 -10.19
C LYS A 89 6.22 -14.61 -10.35
N ARG A 90 6.56 -15.70 -11.05
CA ARG A 90 7.96 -16.08 -11.32
C ARG A 90 8.69 -15.03 -12.13
N GLN A 91 8.05 -14.45 -13.14
CA GLN A 91 8.64 -13.39 -13.95
C GLN A 91 9.02 -12.17 -13.11
N ARG A 92 8.11 -11.70 -12.24
CA ARG A 92 8.41 -10.59 -11.32
C ARG A 92 9.53 -10.95 -10.35
N GLN A 93 9.51 -12.17 -9.81
CA GLN A 93 10.55 -12.64 -8.89
C GLN A 93 11.92 -12.71 -9.58
N ALA A 94 11.99 -13.19 -10.83
CA ALA A 94 13.22 -13.24 -11.60
C ALA A 94 13.75 -11.83 -11.94
N ALA A 95 12.87 -10.90 -12.30
CA ALA A 95 13.24 -9.50 -12.51
C ALA A 95 13.85 -8.89 -11.24
N PHE A 96 13.19 -9.04 -10.09
CA PHE A 96 13.74 -8.56 -8.81
C PHE A 96 15.06 -9.22 -8.44
N ALA A 97 15.21 -10.53 -8.69
CA ALA A 97 16.48 -11.22 -8.43
C ALA A 97 17.61 -10.66 -9.31
N SER A 98 17.31 -10.39 -10.60
CA SER A 98 18.26 -9.78 -11.52
C SER A 98 18.65 -8.37 -11.08
N ASP A 99 17.69 -7.56 -10.62
CA ASP A 99 17.97 -6.19 -10.14
C ASP A 99 18.89 -6.21 -8.90
N VAL A 100 18.67 -7.16 -7.97
CA VAL A 100 19.52 -7.35 -6.80
C VAL A 100 20.92 -7.81 -7.20
N GLU A 101 21.03 -8.76 -8.12
CA GLU A 101 22.32 -9.23 -8.62
C GLU A 101 23.12 -8.13 -9.33
N GLU A 102 22.46 -7.29 -10.12
CA GLU A 102 23.11 -6.14 -10.76
C GLU A 102 23.63 -5.12 -9.72
N LEU A 103 22.88 -4.87 -8.65
CA LEU A 103 23.33 -4.01 -7.56
C LEU A 103 24.52 -4.60 -6.82
N ASP A 104 24.50 -5.89 -6.51
CA ASP A 104 25.60 -6.58 -5.84
C ASP A 104 26.85 -6.59 -6.72
N GLN A 105 26.72 -6.77 -8.04
CA GLN A 105 27.83 -6.68 -8.98
C GLN A 105 28.43 -5.27 -9.02
N LYS A 106 27.60 -4.21 -9.07
CA LYS A 106 28.11 -2.82 -9.04
C LYS A 106 28.83 -2.46 -7.73
N LEU A 107 28.47 -3.10 -6.63
CA LEU A 107 29.18 -2.95 -5.35
C LEU A 107 30.45 -3.81 -5.29
N ALA A 108 30.47 -4.94 -5.98
CA ALA A 108 31.57 -5.89 -6.00
C ALA A 108 32.64 -5.57 -7.04
N GLU A 109 32.31 -4.87 -8.13
CA GLU A 109 33.27 -4.27 -9.03
C GLU A 109 34.02 -3.18 -8.24
N PRO A 110 35.31 -3.38 -7.91
CA PRO A 110 36.09 -2.30 -7.35
C PRO A 110 36.15 -1.23 -8.42
N ASP A 111 35.81 0.00 -8.06
CA ASP A 111 36.00 1.16 -8.94
C ASP A 111 37.49 1.21 -9.31
N GLU A 112 37.86 0.66 -10.49
CA GLU A 112 39.25 0.53 -10.96
C GLU A 112 39.90 1.92 -11.20
N ALA A 113 39.21 3.02 -10.86
CA ALA A 113 39.73 4.37 -10.97
C ALA A 113 39.40 5.29 -9.77
N VAL A 114 39.18 4.80 -8.54
CA VAL A 114 39.14 5.69 -7.36
C VAL A 114 40.46 5.62 -6.62
N ALA A 115 41.32 6.60 -6.93
CA ALA A 115 42.31 7.10 -5.96
C ALA A 115 41.59 7.23 -4.61
N SER A 116 42.01 6.46 -3.60
CA SER A 116 41.51 6.38 -2.21
C SER A 116 40.15 7.07 -1.95
N PRO A 117 39.10 6.35 -1.50
CA PRO A 117 37.76 6.92 -1.35
C PRO A 117 37.83 8.30 -0.70
N ALA A 118 37.22 9.31 -1.34
CA ALA A 118 37.29 10.70 -0.90
C ALA A 118 36.99 10.77 0.60
N ARG A 119 38.02 11.03 1.41
CA ARG A 119 37.89 11.11 2.85
C ARG A 119 37.46 12.51 3.20
N LEU A 120 36.44 12.62 4.04
CA LEU A 120 36.06 13.89 4.63
C LEU A 120 37.15 14.29 5.63
N HIS A 121 37.67 15.50 5.50
CA HIS A 121 38.60 16.10 6.44
C HIS A 121 37.88 17.24 7.18
N LEU A 122 38.12 17.36 8.49
CA LEU A 122 37.67 18.52 9.25
C LEU A 122 38.62 19.68 8.95
N VAL A 123 38.04 20.83 8.66
CA VAL A 123 38.76 22.06 8.36
C VAL A 123 38.15 23.19 9.19
N ASP A 124 38.97 24.04 9.79
CA ASP A 124 38.49 25.23 10.50
C ASP A 124 38.06 26.35 9.53
N ASP A 125 37.60 27.47 10.09
CA ASP A 125 37.18 28.66 9.32
C ASP A 125 38.35 29.38 8.61
N GLN A 126 39.58 29.04 8.98
CA GLN A 126 40.82 29.58 8.40
C GLN A 126 41.44 28.65 7.36
N GLY A 127 40.87 27.45 7.16
CA GLY A 127 41.35 26.47 6.19
C GLY A 127 42.36 25.45 6.73
N ASN A 128 42.65 25.44 8.04
CA ASN A 128 43.57 24.46 8.61
C ASN A 128 42.88 23.11 8.80
N HIS A 129 43.63 22.02 8.54
CA HIS A 129 43.13 20.67 8.74
C HIS A 129 43.15 20.29 10.22
N ILE A 130 42.09 19.62 10.70
CA ILE A 130 41.99 19.14 12.08
C ILE A 130 42.05 17.61 12.07
N ASP A 131 42.98 17.04 12.81
CA ASP A 131 43.01 15.59 13.07
C ASP A 131 41.80 15.21 13.94
N SER A 132 40.93 14.34 13.42
CA SER A 132 39.68 13.97 14.07
C SER A 132 39.85 13.05 15.29
N VAL A 133 41.04 12.49 15.50
CA VAL A 133 41.37 11.59 16.62
C VAL A 133 42.11 12.34 17.71
N THR A 134 43.06 13.21 17.36
CA THR A 134 43.87 13.94 18.34
C THR A 134 43.34 15.34 18.66
N GLY A 135 42.57 15.94 17.74
CA GLY A 135 42.11 17.33 17.83
C GLY A 135 43.19 18.37 17.52
N GLU A 136 44.35 17.93 17.03
CA GLU A 136 45.44 18.83 16.65
C GLU A 136 45.14 19.54 15.33
N VAL A 137 45.45 20.84 15.29
CA VAL A 137 45.36 21.65 14.07
C VAL A 137 46.66 21.48 13.30
N LEU A 138 46.57 20.83 12.15
CA LEU A 138 47.63 20.65 11.18
C LEU A 138 47.54 21.81 10.18
N SER A 139 48.38 22.83 10.39
CA SER A 139 48.65 23.83 9.36
C SER A 139 49.62 23.24 8.35
N GLU A 140 49.26 23.21 7.07
CA GLU A 140 50.23 23.04 5.98
C GLU A 140 51.13 24.28 5.85
#